data_AF-A0AAJ0B1F4-F1
#
_entry.id   AF-A0AAJ0B1F4-F1
#
_cell.length_a   1.000
_cell.length_b   1.000
_cell.length_c   1.000
_cell.angle_alpha   90.00
_cell.angle_beta   90.00
_cell.angle_gamma   90.00
#
_symmetry.space_group_name_H-M   'P 1'
#
loop_
_entity.id
_entity.type
_entity.pdbx_description
1 polymer ?
#
loop_
_entity_poly.entity_id
_entity_poly.type
_entity_poly.pdbx_seq_one_letter_code
_entity_poly.pdbx_strand_id
1 'polypeptide(L)'
;MDTLFGAPEVLVLIFIKCSRFRDVLALSATCKHLDAVWRSNSTSIIWPIAQVDFRGFNQALVAVCSYGETKANVHSRALISGHIQKPNLQDLKDVLSLQHLVLCVEQMYTRWELRRVLDGPGEDADIPEDERTRMRDRFHQAMYRVLTCGAALARVYLEPFFLAAAEGPPGFLRRMNDLSWDRCGLPGHFTDDDVDYLRRFPAYDIEAADQRTWEPVFGHLANWLMADIETTPTAPVPPPGWRWLRGGASAPSFPLDKLEILQDITSIVAAHEITLDRYFQRYLYSPGDEDLCEEDRIPPPFPGAVRKIPAVMFGIFRPEEISVPDRVADASRCYLVTRPLPPKKKDKKDVPQSCDILDSSGGTEAAAAAPSPWAADVTKVLDLLDQRPRRGGPAWQWPLPPPALRFFQFLLRKNFNLVFNERLFDRDINQLDFYFNALMHE
;
A
#
# COMPACT_ATOMS: atom_id res chain seq x y z
N MET A 1 -34.10 -42.32 -1.25
CA MET A 1 -32.84 -41.58 -0.96
C MET A 1 -32.96 -40.10 -1.33
N ASP A 2 -34.18 -39.57 -1.48
CA ASP A 2 -34.43 -38.22 -2.04
C ASP A 2 -34.36 -37.06 -1.04
N THR A 3 -33.97 -37.28 0.22
CA THR A 3 -34.22 -36.28 1.27
C THR A 3 -32.98 -35.75 2.00
N LEU A 4 -31.80 -36.34 1.86
CA LEU A 4 -30.61 -35.86 2.58
C LEU A 4 -29.78 -34.84 1.77
N PHE A 5 -29.64 -35.07 0.46
CA PHE A 5 -28.89 -34.18 -0.45
C PHE A 5 -29.78 -33.16 -1.17
N GLY A 6 -31.10 -33.19 -0.96
CA GLY A 6 -32.02 -32.18 -1.49
C GLY A 6 -32.16 -30.94 -0.60
N ALA A 7 -31.73 -31.01 0.66
CA ALA A 7 -31.78 -29.89 1.60
C ALA A 7 -30.54 -28.99 1.42
N PRO A 8 -30.71 -27.73 0.92
CA PRO A 8 -29.59 -26.83 0.68
C PRO A 8 -28.78 -26.52 1.94
N GLU A 9 -29.40 -26.59 3.13
CA GLU A 9 -28.76 -26.35 4.42
C GLU A 9 -27.69 -27.40 4.74
N VAL A 10 -27.96 -28.68 4.44
CA VAL A 10 -27.00 -29.78 4.64
C VAL A 10 -25.80 -29.60 3.71
N LEU A 11 -26.06 -29.22 2.46
CA LEU A 11 -25.02 -28.95 1.47
C LEU A 11 -24.14 -27.76 1.86
N VAL A 12 -24.73 -26.68 2.38
CA VAL A 12 -23.97 -25.54 2.94
C VAL A 12 -23.08 -25.98 4.09
N LEU A 13 -23.57 -26.83 5.01
CA LEU A 13 -22.75 -27.38 6.09
C LEU A 13 -21.60 -28.23 5.56
N ILE A 14 -21.84 -29.07 4.54
CA ILE A 14 -20.78 -29.86 3.90
C ILE A 14 -19.71 -28.92 3.30
N PHE A 15 -20.12 -27.87 2.58
CA PHE A 15 -19.19 -26.90 2.04
C PHE A 15 -18.38 -26.21 3.16
N ILE A 16 -19.01 -25.78 4.26
CA ILE A 16 -18.33 -25.14 5.39
C ILE A 16 -17.33 -26.09 6.08
N LYS A 17 -17.49 -27.40 5.94
CA LYS A 17 -16.55 -28.41 6.47
C LYS A 17 -15.36 -28.68 5.54
N CYS A 18 -15.32 -28.11 4.34
CA CYS A 18 -14.11 -28.11 3.52
C CYS A 18 -12.99 -27.35 4.24
N SER A 19 -11.76 -27.86 4.19
CA SER A 19 -10.60 -27.23 4.83
C SER A 19 -9.95 -26.16 3.96
N ARG A 20 -10.14 -26.24 2.63
CA ARG A 20 -9.61 -25.27 1.67
C ARG A 20 -10.68 -24.76 0.74
N PHE A 21 -10.52 -23.52 0.29
CA PHE A 21 -11.41 -22.91 -0.69
C PHE A 21 -11.43 -23.69 -2.02
N ARG A 22 -10.29 -24.29 -2.39
CA ARG A 22 -10.20 -25.14 -3.60
C ARG A 22 -11.11 -26.37 -3.51
N ASP A 23 -11.31 -26.92 -2.33
CA ASP A 23 -12.15 -28.10 -2.13
C ASP A 23 -13.63 -27.75 -2.33
N VAL A 24 -14.02 -26.56 -1.89
CA VAL A 24 -15.36 -25.98 -2.15
C VAL A 24 -15.60 -25.83 -3.64
N LEU A 25 -14.63 -25.26 -4.37
CA LEU A 25 -14.75 -25.11 -5.82
C LEU A 25 -14.85 -26.46 -6.51
N ALA A 26 -13.99 -27.42 -6.14
CA ALA A 26 -14.02 -28.76 -6.69
C ALA A 26 -15.36 -29.46 -6.41
N LEU A 27 -15.88 -29.36 -5.19
CA LEU A 27 -17.18 -29.92 -4.81
C LEU A 27 -18.33 -29.27 -5.58
N SER A 28 -18.33 -27.94 -5.69
CA SER A 28 -19.34 -27.19 -6.44
C SER A 28 -19.37 -27.57 -7.93
N ALA A 29 -18.23 -27.93 -8.50
CA ALA A 29 -18.09 -28.32 -9.90
C ALA A 29 -18.58 -29.75 -10.21
N THR A 30 -18.88 -30.58 -9.19
CA THR A 30 -19.27 -31.98 -9.42
C THR A 30 -20.68 -32.13 -10.01
N CYS A 31 -21.63 -31.24 -9.68
CA CYS A 31 -22.97 -31.27 -10.28
C CYS A 31 -23.66 -29.90 -10.26
N LYS A 32 -24.64 -29.70 -11.15
CA LYS A 32 -25.40 -28.44 -11.28
C LYS A 32 -26.11 -28.02 -10.00
N HIS A 33 -26.58 -28.98 -9.19
CA HIS A 33 -27.28 -28.69 -7.94
C HIS A 33 -26.33 -28.08 -6.89
N LEU A 34 -25.13 -28.65 -6.76
CA LEU A 34 -24.09 -28.13 -5.85
C LEU A 34 -23.59 -26.75 -6.30
N ASP A 35 -23.39 -26.54 -7.61
CA ASP A 35 -23.06 -25.20 -8.15
C ASP A 35 -24.17 -24.18 -7.83
N ALA A 36 -25.44 -24.55 -7.97
CA ALA A 36 -26.57 -23.67 -7.66
C ALA A 36 -26.63 -23.31 -6.16
N VAL A 37 -26.44 -24.29 -5.26
CA VAL A 37 -26.38 -24.07 -3.81
C VAL A 37 -25.19 -23.19 -3.45
N TRP A 38 -24.02 -23.48 -4.01
CA TRP A 38 -22.82 -22.67 -3.84
C TRP A 38 -23.05 -21.21 -4.24
N ARG A 39 -23.56 -20.94 -5.45
CA ARG A 39 -23.81 -19.57 -5.93
C ARG A 39 -24.83 -18.82 -5.09
N SER A 40 -25.87 -19.52 -4.62
CA SER A 40 -26.93 -18.89 -3.82
C SER A 40 -26.50 -18.62 -2.37
N ASN A 41 -25.49 -19.33 -1.88
CA ASN A 41 -25.03 -19.25 -0.48
C ASN A 41 -23.54 -18.90 -0.37
N SER A 42 -22.93 -18.35 -1.43
CA SER A 42 -21.48 -18.24 -1.56
C SER A 42 -20.89 -17.50 -0.37
N THR A 43 -21.48 -16.39 0.05
CA THR A 43 -20.91 -15.63 1.17
C THR A 43 -20.94 -16.39 2.49
N SER A 44 -22.00 -17.14 2.79
CA SER A 44 -22.09 -17.93 4.02
C SER A 44 -21.14 -19.12 4.03
N ILE A 45 -20.81 -19.65 2.84
CA ILE A 45 -19.85 -20.74 2.67
C ILE A 45 -18.42 -20.21 2.74
N ILE A 46 -18.12 -19.15 1.99
CA ILE A 46 -16.75 -18.65 1.80
C ILE A 46 -16.21 -18.04 3.09
N TRP A 47 -17.04 -17.27 3.80
CA TRP A 47 -16.61 -16.53 4.99
C TRP A 47 -15.84 -17.40 6.01
N PRO A 48 -16.43 -18.48 6.56
CA PRO A 48 -15.73 -19.30 7.57
C PRO A 48 -14.50 -20.02 7.00
N ILE A 49 -14.50 -20.37 5.72
CA ILE A 49 -13.39 -21.12 5.10
C ILE A 49 -12.22 -20.17 4.80
N ALA A 50 -12.51 -18.98 4.28
CA ALA A 50 -11.50 -17.97 3.95
C ALA A 50 -10.77 -17.47 5.20
N GLN A 51 -11.47 -17.36 6.34
CA GLN A 51 -10.83 -17.03 7.62
C GLN A 51 -9.79 -18.06 8.09
N VAL A 52 -9.93 -19.32 7.67
CA VAL A 52 -9.02 -20.41 8.05
C VAL A 52 -7.93 -20.63 6.99
N ASP A 53 -8.31 -20.58 5.71
CA ASP A 53 -7.42 -20.92 4.58
C ASP A 53 -6.54 -19.72 4.15
N PHE A 54 -7.01 -18.48 4.33
CA PHE A 54 -6.30 -17.30 3.85
C PHE A 54 -5.65 -16.51 4.99
N ARG A 55 -4.32 -16.38 4.90
CA ARG A 55 -3.50 -15.57 5.80
C ARG A 55 -3.95 -14.12 5.74
N GLY A 56 -4.28 -13.54 6.89
CA GLY A 56 -4.70 -12.14 6.99
C GLY A 56 -5.99 -11.81 6.21
N PHE A 57 -6.92 -12.76 6.06
CA PHE A 57 -8.15 -12.57 5.29
C PHE A 57 -8.93 -11.30 5.67
N ASN A 58 -9.08 -11.03 6.97
CA ASN A 58 -9.80 -9.85 7.45
C ASN A 58 -9.10 -8.56 6.98
N GLN A 59 -7.77 -8.48 7.08
CA GLN A 59 -6.99 -7.32 6.61
C GLN A 59 -7.05 -7.19 5.09
N ALA A 60 -7.01 -8.30 4.35
CA ALA A 60 -7.17 -8.30 2.89
C ALA A 60 -8.53 -7.75 2.48
N LEU A 61 -9.59 -8.14 3.20
CA LEU A 61 -10.93 -7.62 2.96
C LEU A 61 -11.02 -6.12 3.27
N VAL A 62 -10.46 -5.66 4.39
CA VAL A 62 -10.43 -4.23 4.70
C VAL A 62 -9.66 -3.47 3.62
N ALA A 63 -8.55 -3.99 3.10
CA ALA A 63 -7.80 -3.37 2.01
C ALA A 63 -8.65 -3.24 0.73
N VAL A 64 -9.39 -4.29 0.36
CA VAL A 64 -10.32 -4.27 -0.79
C VAL A 64 -11.43 -3.25 -0.60
N CYS A 65 -12.08 -3.24 0.56
CA CYS A 65 -13.14 -2.28 0.88
C CYS A 65 -12.61 -0.84 0.84
N SER A 66 -11.44 -0.61 1.44
CA SER A 66 -10.78 0.70 1.48
C SER A 66 -10.45 1.19 0.08
N TYR A 67 -9.94 0.31 -0.78
CA TYR A 67 -9.71 0.61 -2.19
C TYR A 67 -11.01 0.97 -2.92
N GLY A 68 -12.07 0.18 -2.72
CA GLY A 68 -13.41 0.43 -3.29
C GLY A 68 -13.99 1.78 -2.87
N GLU A 69 -13.91 2.12 -1.58
CA GLU A 69 -14.35 3.41 -1.04
C GLU A 69 -13.55 4.57 -1.64
N THR A 70 -12.22 4.45 -1.72
CA THR A 70 -11.36 5.47 -2.32
C THR A 70 -11.66 5.70 -3.79
N LYS A 71 -11.98 4.62 -4.52
CA LYS A 71 -12.39 4.72 -5.93
C LYS A 71 -13.77 5.34 -6.12
N ALA A 72 -14.71 5.13 -5.19
CA ALA A 72 -16.09 5.59 -5.29
C ALA A 72 -16.29 7.02 -4.75
N ASN A 73 -15.64 7.36 -3.63
CA ASN A 73 -15.96 8.53 -2.81
C ASN A 73 -14.78 9.51 -2.67
N VAL A 74 -14.05 9.72 -3.76
CA VAL A 74 -12.83 10.55 -3.81
C VAL A 74 -13.01 11.93 -3.16
N HIS A 75 -14.19 12.54 -3.31
CA HIS A 75 -14.50 13.89 -2.82
C HIS A 75 -14.96 13.95 -1.36
N SER A 76 -15.31 12.82 -0.74
CA SER A 76 -15.72 12.83 0.66
C SER A 76 -14.46 12.91 1.56
N ARG A 77 -14.58 13.55 2.72
CA ARG A 77 -13.54 13.57 3.76
C ARG A 77 -13.70 12.46 4.80
N ALA A 78 -14.76 11.66 4.71
CA ALA A 78 -14.99 10.56 5.65
C ALA A 78 -13.92 9.48 5.45
N LEU A 79 -13.13 9.24 6.51
CA LEU A 79 -12.16 8.16 6.60
C LEU A 79 -12.87 6.80 6.65
N ILE A 80 -12.13 5.73 6.34
CA ILE A 80 -12.66 4.36 6.19
C ILE A 80 -13.47 3.99 7.44
N SER A 81 -14.65 3.39 7.25
CA SER A 81 -15.56 3.07 8.36
C SER A 81 -15.00 2.00 9.31
N GLY A 82 -13.91 1.32 8.93
CA GLY A 82 -13.24 0.26 9.70
C GLY A 82 -14.11 -0.98 9.95
N HIS A 83 -15.40 -0.93 9.61
CA HIS A 83 -16.36 -1.99 9.88
C HIS A 83 -16.28 -3.07 8.80
N ILE A 84 -15.90 -4.27 9.21
CA ILE A 84 -15.91 -5.46 8.37
C ILE A 84 -17.37 -5.86 8.14
N GLN A 85 -17.92 -5.49 6.98
CA GLN A 85 -19.19 -6.05 6.52
C GLN A 85 -18.95 -7.42 5.89
N LYS A 86 -19.98 -8.28 5.95
CA LYS A 86 -19.93 -9.59 5.31
C LYS A 86 -19.74 -9.39 3.78
N PRO A 87 -18.65 -9.88 3.19
CA PRO A 87 -18.24 -9.52 1.83
C PRO A 87 -19.22 -10.08 0.79
N ASN A 88 -19.47 -9.35 -0.28
CA ASN A 88 -20.18 -9.92 -1.43
C ASN A 88 -19.22 -10.79 -2.28
N LEU A 89 -19.73 -11.45 -3.33
CA LEU A 89 -18.92 -12.31 -4.19
C LEU A 89 -17.81 -11.54 -4.93
N GLN A 90 -18.03 -10.27 -5.25
CA GLN A 90 -17.03 -9.42 -5.91
C GLN A 90 -15.90 -9.10 -4.94
N ASP A 91 -16.20 -8.70 -3.69
CA ASP A 91 -15.18 -8.43 -2.67
C ASP A 91 -14.26 -9.65 -2.48
N LEU A 92 -14.83 -10.86 -2.51
CA LEU A 92 -14.08 -12.11 -2.38
C LEU A 92 -13.16 -12.38 -3.58
N LYS A 93 -13.60 -12.06 -4.81
CA LYS A 93 -12.72 -12.13 -5.99
C LYS A 93 -11.56 -11.15 -5.89
N ASP A 94 -11.84 -9.96 -5.38
CA ASP A 94 -10.83 -8.92 -5.20
C ASP A 94 -9.86 -9.30 -4.08
N VAL A 95 -10.32 -9.93 -2.99
CA VAL A 95 -9.46 -10.49 -1.93
C VAL A 95 -8.56 -11.60 -2.47
N LEU A 96 -9.09 -12.53 -3.26
CA LEU A 96 -8.28 -13.58 -3.91
C LEU A 96 -7.24 -12.99 -4.86
N SER A 97 -7.59 -11.91 -5.56
CA SER A 97 -6.65 -11.18 -6.40
C SER A 97 -5.54 -10.55 -5.56
N LEU A 98 -5.89 -9.87 -4.46
CA LEU A 98 -4.94 -9.26 -3.54
C LEU A 98 -4.02 -10.30 -2.88
N GLN A 99 -4.56 -11.46 -2.49
CA GLN A 99 -3.79 -12.58 -1.96
C GLN A 99 -2.78 -13.09 -2.99
N HIS A 100 -3.17 -13.19 -4.26
CA HIS A 100 -2.26 -13.58 -5.34
C HIS A 100 -1.12 -12.58 -5.53
N LEU A 101 -1.40 -11.27 -5.44
CA LEU A 101 -0.36 -10.23 -5.42
C LEU A 101 0.62 -10.46 -4.27
N VAL A 102 0.12 -10.59 -3.04
CA VAL A 102 0.98 -10.74 -1.86
C VAL A 102 1.81 -12.02 -1.93
N LEU A 103 1.25 -13.13 -2.44
CA LEU A 103 2.01 -14.36 -2.69
C LEU A 103 3.13 -14.15 -3.72
N CYS A 104 2.89 -13.36 -4.77
CA CYS A 104 3.94 -13.01 -5.74
C CYS A 104 5.06 -12.20 -5.05
N VAL A 105 4.72 -11.18 -4.26
CA VAL A 105 5.70 -10.37 -3.52
C VAL A 105 6.48 -11.23 -2.51
N GLU A 106 5.80 -12.13 -1.79
CA GLU A 106 6.42 -13.08 -0.87
C GLU A 106 7.41 -14.00 -1.60
N GLN A 107 7.04 -14.52 -2.77
CA GLN A 107 7.90 -15.39 -3.59
C GLN A 107 9.15 -14.65 -4.11
N MET A 108 9.00 -13.35 -4.42
CA MET A 108 10.12 -12.49 -4.80
C MET A 108 11.05 -12.25 -3.60
N TYR A 109 10.47 -11.91 -2.45
CA TYR A 109 11.20 -11.64 -1.21
C TYR A 109 11.97 -12.86 -0.70
N THR A 110 11.28 -14.00 -0.57
CA THR A 110 11.88 -15.24 -0.06
C THR A 110 13.05 -15.70 -0.92
N ARG A 111 12.97 -15.64 -2.25
CA ARG A 111 14.09 -16.06 -3.11
C ARG A 111 15.28 -15.12 -3.02
N TRP A 112 15.05 -13.81 -2.94
CA TRP A 112 16.13 -12.81 -2.87
C TRP A 112 16.85 -12.87 -1.52
N GLU A 113 16.09 -12.98 -0.42
CA GLU A 113 16.67 -13.02 0.92
C GLU A 113 17.22 -14.40 1.29
N LEU A 114 16.66 -15.51 0.76
CA LEU A 114 17.36 -16.80 0.78
C LEU A 114 18.70 -16.69 0.03
N ARG A 115 18.78 -15.99 -1.10
CA ARG A 115 20.04 -15.84 -1.83
C ARG A 115 21.07 -15.08 -0.97
N ARG A 116 20.69 -13.99 -0.30
CA ARG A 116 21.59 -13.26 0.61
C ARG A 116 21.98 -14.05 1.87
N VAL A 117 21.07 -14.82 2.45
CA VAL A 117 21.34 -15.66 3.63
C VAL A 117 22.22 -16.86 3.25
N LEU A 118 21.95 -17.50 2.12
CA LEU A 118 22.74 -18.64 1.61
C LEU A 118 24.11 -18.22 1.07
N ASP A 119 24.26 -17.00 0.55
CA ASP A 119 25.54 -16.46 0.10
C ASP A 119 26.35 -15.81 1.26
N GLY A 120 25.78 -15.76 2.47
CA GLY A 120 26.43 -15.26 3.70
C GLY A 120 27.12 -16.39 4.48
N PRO A 121 28.35 -16.17 5.01
CA PRO A 121 29.05 -17.20 5.76
C PRO A 121 28.63 -17.15 7.23
N GLY A 122 27.57 -17.88 7.61
CA GLY A 122 27.33 -18.12 9.03
C GLY A 122 25.88 -18.35 9.41
N GLU A 123 25.62 -19.57 9.86
CA GLU A 123 24.44 -20.02 10.60
C GLU A 123 23.16 -20.20 9.77
N ASP A 124 23.14 -21.28 9.00
CA ASP A 124 21.93 -22.06 8.69
C ASP A 124 21.29 -22.59 9.99
N ALA A 125 20.73 -21.70 10.80
CA ALA A 125 19.75 -22.11 11.79
C ALA A 125 18.45 -22.40 11.02
N ASP A 126 18.11 -23.67 10.85
CA ASP A 126 16.81 -24.09 10.34
C ASP A 126 15.70 -23.39 11.14
N ILE A 127 15.13 -22.31 10.59
CA ILE A 127 13.98 -21.63 11.19
C ILE A 127 12.85 -22.67 11.26
N PRO A 128 12.33 -22.99 12.46
CA PRO A 128 11.24 -23.94 12.63
C PRO A 128 10.04 -23.62 11.73
N GLU A 129 9.35 -24.65 11.21
CA GLU A 129 8.26 -24.46 10.24
C GLU A 129 7.08 -23.65 10.82
N ASP A 130 6.83 -23.76 12.14
CA ASP A 130 5.83 -22.95 12.84
C ASP A 130 6.23 -21.47 12.90
N GLU A 131 7.51 -21.18 13.13
CA GLU A 131 8.05 -19.82 13.09
C GLU A 131 8.01 -19.24 11.68
N ARG A 132 8.39 -20.02 10.67
CA ARG A 132 8.26 -19.65 9.26
C ARG A 132 6.81 -19.32 8.90
N THR A 133 5.86 -20.15 9.36
CA THR A 133 4.43 -19.91 9.14
C THR A 133 3.99 -18.60 9.78
N ARG A 134 4.37 -18.34 11.04
CA ARG A 134 4.07 -17.07 11.73
C ARG A 134 4.65 -15.86 11.01
N MET A 135 5.90 -15.93 10.55
CA MET A 135 6.54 -14.85 9.80
C MET A 135 5.80 -14.55 8.49
N ARG A 136 5.36 -15.59 7.78
CA ARG A 136 4.55 -15.44 6.56
C ARG A 136 3.20 -14.80 6.87
N ASP A 137 2.53 -15.23 7.93
CA ASP A 137 1.23 -14.66 8.32
C ASP A 137 1.37 -13.17 8.66
N ARG A 138 2.41 -12.80 9.43
CA ARG A 138 2.73 -11.40 9.77
C ARG A 138 3.06 -10.59 8.52
N PHE A 139 3.85 -11.14 7.60
CA PHE A 139 4.16 -10.50 6.31
C PHE A 139 2.88 -10.21 5.50
N HIS A 140 1.98 -11.18 5.39
CA HIS A 140 0.72 -11.00 4.67
C HIS A 140 -0.14 -9.91 5.29
N GLN A 141 -0.33 -9.95 6.62
CA GLN A 141 -1.06 -8.91 7.35
C GLN A 141 -0.43 -7.53 7.15
N ALA A 142 0.90 -7.42 7.26
CA ALA A 142 1.62 -6.17 7.03
C ALA A 142 1.39 -5.62 5.63
N MET A 143 1.48 -6.46 4.58
CA MET A 143 1.20 -6.07 3.20
C MET A 143 -0.22 -5.53 3.04
N TYR A 144 -1.24 -6.21 3.59
CA TYR A 144 -2.62 -5.72 3.50
C TYR A 144 -2.84 -4.41 4.29
N ARG A 145 -2.17 -4.23 5.43
CA ARG A 145 -2.20 -2.99 6.20
C ARG A 145 -1.56 -1.84 5.43
N VAL A 146 -0.43 -2.06 4.77
CA VAL A 146 0.19 -1.06 3.87
C VAL A 146 -0.80 -0.65 2.77
N LEU A 147 -1.41 -1.61 2.09
CA LEU A 147 -2.39 -1.32 1.02
C LEU A 147 -3.63 -0.58 1.56
N THR A 148 -4.10 -0.94 2.75
CA THR A 148 -5.18 -0.24 3.44
C THR A 148 -4.80 1.20 3.75
N CYS A 149 -3.63 1.43 4.33
CA CYS A 149 -3.13 2.77 4.62
C CYS A 149 -2.96 3.59 3.33
N GLY A 150 -2.48 2.97 2.25
CA GLY A 150 -2.35 3.60 0.94
C GLY A 150 -3.70 4.07 0.42
N ALA A 151 -4.71 3.20 0.44
CA ALA A 151 -6.05 3.55 0.03
C ALA A 151 -6.68 4.63 0.93
N ALA A 152 -6.50 4.53 2.25
CA ALA A 152 -7.03 5.48 3.23
C ALA A 152 -6.51 6.90 3.00
N LEU A 153 -5.19 7.03 2.88
CA LEU A 153 -4.53 8.33 2.76
C LEU A 153 -4.54 8.88 1.33
N ALA A 154 -4.87 8.06 0.33
CA ALA A 154 -5.02 8.50 -1.06
C ALA A 154 -5.86 9.76 -1.18
N ARG A 155 -6.99 9.80 -0.48
CA ARG A 155 -7.94 10.91 -0.56
C ARG A 155 -7.38 12.18 0.05
N VAL A 156 -6.70 12.05 1.19
CA VAL A 156 -6.03 13.16 1.88
C VAL A 156 -4.97 13.77 0.98
N TYR A 157 -4.09 12.94 0.42
CA TYR A 157 -3.02 13.42 -0.43
C TYR A 157 -3.54 13.90 -1.79
N LEU A 158 -4.60 13.33 -2.34
CA LEU A 158 -5.13 13.77 -3.62
C LEU A 158 -6.03 15.02 -3.53
N GLU A 159 -6.49 15.38 -2.32
CA GLU A 159 -7.42 16.48 -2.08
C GLU A 159 -7.00 17.81 -2.74
N PRO A 160 -5.75 18.30 -2.60
CA PRO A 160 -5.35 19.57 -3.19
C PRO A 160 -5.52 19.58 -4.71
N PHE A 161 -5.27 18.45 -5.38
CA PHE A 161 -5.38 18.38 -6.84
C PHE A 161 -6.84 18.38 -7.30
N PHE A 162 -7.77 17.88 -6.49
CA PHE A 162 -9.19 17.98 -6.79
C PHE A 162 -9.76 19.38 -6.53
N LEU A 163 -9.26 20.08 -5.52
CA LEU A 163 -9.68 21.45 -5.20
C LEU A 163 -8.98 22.52 -6.05
N ALA A 164 -7.85 22.19 -6.67
CA ALA A 164 -7.04 23.14 -7.42
C ALA A 164 -7.80 23.84 -8.56
N ALA A 165 -8.81 23.21 -9.16
CA ALA A 165 -9.62 23.84 -10.19
C ALA A 165 -10.43 25.05 -9.68
N ALA A 166 -10.82 25.05 -8.39
CA ALA A 166 -11.61 26.11 -7.77
C ALA A 166 -10.76 27.05 -6.90
N GLU A 167 -9.75 26.51 -6.22
CA GLU A 167 -9.00 27.22 -5.16
C GLU A 167 -7.49 27.31 -5.44
N GLY A 168 -7.00 26.60 -6.45
CA GLY A 168 -5.58 26.47 -6.73
C GLY A 168 -5.01 27.67 -7.49
N PRO A 169 -3.68 27.88 -7.43
CA PRO A 169 -3.01 28.89 -8.23
C PRO A 169 -3.20 28.65 -9.74
N PRO A 170 -3.24 29.71 -10.57
CA PRO A 170 -3.35 29.56 -12.02
C PRO A 170 -2.24 28.67 -12.60
N GLY A 171 -2.65 27.63 -13.34
CA GLY A 171 -1.73 26.68 -13.97
C GLY A 171 -1.13 25.62 -13.03
N PHE A 172 -1.54 25.54 -11.76
CA PHE A 172 -1.05 24.55 -10.80
C PHE A 172 -1.13 23.11 -11.34
N LEU A 173 -2.31 22.70 -11.83
CA LEU A 173 -2.51 21.34 -12.36
C LEU A 173 -1.65 21.05 -13.59
N ARG A 174 -1.40 22.06 -14.44
CA ARG A 174 -0.51 21.93 -15.60
C ARG A 174 0.93 21.68 -15.14
N ARG A 175 1.44 22.52 -14.24
CA ARG A 175 2.79 22.38 -13.66
C ARG A 175 2.96 21.04 -12.94
N MET A 176 1.94 20.60 -12.21
CA MET A 176 1.93 19.28 -11.57
C MET A 176 2.05 18.15 -12.60
N ASN A 177 1.32 18.21 -13.71
CA ASN A 177 1.42 17.19 -14.75
C ASN A 177 2.77 17.26 -15.49
N ASP A 178 3.39 18.44 -15.56
CA ASP A 178 4.75 18.61 -16.07
C ASP A 178 5.82 18.07 -15.10
N LEU A 179 5.48 17.78 -13.83
CA LEU A 179 6.35 17.00 -12.92
C LEU A 179 6.36 15.50 -13.25
N SER A 180 5.56 15.06 -14.23
CA SER A 180 5.54 13.67 -14.69
C SER A 180 6.92 13.22 -15.18
N TRP A 181 7.29 11.99 -14.80
CA TRP A 181 8.55 11.31 -15.10
C TRP A 181 8.93 11.30 -16.60
N ASP A 182 7.97 11.41 -17.52
CA ASP A 182 8.20 11.28 -18.97
C ASP A 182 8.88 12.51 -19.60
N ARG A 183 9.04 13.62 -18.88
CA ARG A 183 9.66 14.83 -19.41
C ARG A 183 10.99 15.09 -18.72
N CYS A 184 12.06 14.52 -19.25
CA CYS A 184 13.46 14.87 -18.96
C CYS A 184 13.84 16.33 -19.31
N GLY A 185 12.87 17.22 -19.56
CA GLY A 185 13.08 18.59 -20.00
C GLY A 185 12.62 19.60 -18.97
N LEU A 186 13.55 20.02 -18.11
CA LEU A 186 13.44 21.06 -17.08
C LEU A 186 12.38 20.79 -15.99
N PRO A 187 12.73 20.87 -14.70
CA PRO A 187 11.74 20.74 -13.63
C PRO A 187 10.65 21.79 -13.85
N GLY A 188 9.41 21.35 -14.08
CA GLY A 188 8.26 22.23 -14.00
C GLY A 188 8.29 22.90 -12.63
N HIS A 189 8.69 24.17 -12.57
CA HIS A 189 8.93 24.82 -11.30
C HIS A 189 7.59 25.14 -10.64
N PHE A 190 7.28 24.46 -9.55
CA PHE A 190 6.30 24.98 -8.61
C PHE A 190 6.73 26.39 -8.19
N THR A 191 5.79 27.31 -8.32
CA THR A 191 5.91 28.68 -7.83
C THR A 191 5.78 28.68 -6.32
N ASP A 192 6.16 29.78 -5.66
CA ASP A 192 5.96 29.91 -4.23
C ASP A 192 4.47 29.86 -3.86
N ASP A 193 3.58 30.37 -4.74
CA ASP A 193 2.13 30.25 -4.60
C ASP A 193 1.64 28.78 -4.61
N ASP A 194 2.26 27.91 -5.42
CA ASP A 194 1.93 26.48 -5.46
C ASP A 194 2.33 25.79 -4.14
N VAL A 195 3.50 26.14 -3.62
CA VAL A 195 4.01 25.63 -2.35
C VAL A 195 3.13 26.11 -1.19
N ASP A 196 2.78 27.40 -1.17
CA ASP A 196 1.91 27.99 -0.15
C ASP A 196 0.49 27.46 -0.23
N TYR A 197 -0.01 27.15 -1.43
CA TYR A 197 -1.28 26.45 -1.63
C TYR A 197 -1.25 25.06 -1.00
N LEU A 198 -0.24 24.23 -1.32
CA LEU A 198 -0.11 22.88 -0.79
C LEU A 198 0.03 22.85 0.73
N ARG A 199 0.79 23.79 1.30
CA ARG A 199 0.99 23.89 2.76
C ARG A 199 -0.27 24.20 3.57
N ARG A 200 -1.37 24.61 2.93
CA ARG A 200 -2.68 24.75 3.60
C ARG A 200 -3.27 23.40 4.00
N PHE A 201 -2.82 22.33 3.36
CA PHE A 201 -3.27 20.97 3.61
C PHE A 201 -2.34 20.31 4.63
N PRO A 202 -2.85 19.79 5.76
CA PRO A 202 -1.97 19.32 6.84
C PRO A 202 -1.05 18.15 6.44
N ALA A 203 -1.44 17.33 5.47
CA ALA A 203 -0.59 16.25 4.93
C ALA A 203 0.66 16.75 4.19
N TYR A 204 0.62 18.00 3.72
CA TYR A 204 1.70 18.68 3.00
C TYR A 204 2.41 19.73 3.87
N ASP A 205 1.94 19.97 5.10
CA ASP A 205 2.68 20.82 6.05
C ASP A 205 3.78 20.01 6.72
N ILE A 206 4.85 19.84 5.96
CA ILE A 206 6.02 19.02 6.27
C ILE A 206 6.69 19.40 7.59
N GLU A 207 6.67 20.67 7.91
CA GLU A 207 7.38 21.24 9.05
C GLU A 207 6.50 21.37 10.30
N ALA A 208 5.25 20.89 10.22
CA ALA A 208 4.35 20.88 11.36
C ALA A 208 4.94 19.97 12.45
N ALA A 209 5.58 20.58 13.46
CA ALA A 209 6.18 19.86 14.58
C ALA A 209 5.15 19.34 15.59
N ASP A 210 3.91 19.83 15.51
CA ASP A 210 2.85 19.54 16.46
C ASP A 210 1.93 18.41 15.95
N GLN A 211 1.80 17.38 16.77
CA GLN A 211 0.89 16.26 16.58
C GLN A 211 -0.55 16.71 16.36
N ARG A 212 -0.96 17.86 16.93
CA ARG A 212 -2.31 18.44 16.72
C ARG A 212 -2.60 18.77 15.27
N THR A 213 -1.57 19.06 14.46
CA THR A 213 -1.72 19.37 13.04
C THR A 213 -2.03 18.12 12.23
N TRP A 214 -1.43 16.98 12.62
CA TRP A 214 -1.60 15.70 11.94
C TRP A 214 -2.78 14.88 12.47
N GLU A 215 -3.27 15.16 13.68
CA GLU A 215 -4.40 14.43 14.28
C GLU A 215 -5.66 14.41 13.38
N PRO A 216 -6.11 15.51 12.74
CA PRO A 216 -7.27 15.47 11.84
C PRO A 216 -7.07 14.59 10.61
N VAL A 217 -5.82 14.34 10.22
CA VAL A 217 -5.47 13.60 9.01
C VAL A 217 -5.19 12.13 9.30
N PHE A 218 -4.31 11.87 10.27
CA PHE A 218 -3.81 10.54 10.58
C PHE A 218 -4.51 9.89 11.77
N GLY A 219 -5.21 10.66 12.61
CA GLY A 219 -5.74 10.22 13.90
C GLY A 219 -6.64 9.00 13.81
N HIS A 220 -7.63 9.01 12.90
CA HIS A 220 -8.56 7.89 12.73
C HIS A 220 -7.88 6.65 12.16
N LEU A 221 -7.01 6.80 11.15
CA LEU A 221 -6.26 5.68 10.57
C LEU A 221 -5.31 5.07 11.59
N ALA A 222 -4.64 5.90 12.39
CA ALA A 222 -3.77 5.45 13.47
C ALA A 222 -4.54 4.67 14.54
N ASN A 223 -5.69 5.17 14.98
CA ASN A 223 -6.54 4.48 15.94
C ASN A 223 -7.04 3.14 15.38
N TRP A 224 -7.48 3.11 14.12
CA TRP A 224 -7.89 1.87 13.46
C TRP A 224 -6.74 0.87 13.37
N LEU A 225 -5.55 1.31 12.96
CA LEU A 225 -4.40 0.44 12.80
C LEU A 225 -3.95 -0.17 14.12
N MET A 226 -3.93 0.63 15.19
CA MET A 226 -3.65 0.14 16.55
C MET A 226 -4.68 -0.91 16.99
N ALA A 227 -5.98 -0.62 16.82
CA ALA A 227 -7.04 -1.56 17.16
C ALA A 227 -6.97 -2.86 16.34
N ASP A 228 -6.61 -2.78 15.05
CA ASP A 228 -6.41 -3.97 14.20
C ASP A 228 -5.23 -4.81 14.68
N ILE A 229 -4.08 -4.18 15.01
CA ILE A 229 -2.90 -4.89 15.54
C ILE A 229 -3.25 -5.56 16.88
N GLU A 230 -3.88 -4.84 17.80
CA GLU A 230 -4.27 -5.35 19.13
C GLU A 230 -5.27 -6.51 19.05
N THR A 231 -6.17 -6.51 18.07
CA THR A 231 -7.18 -7.58 17.88
C THR A 231 -6.70 -8.75 17.04
N THR A 232 -5.52 -8.64 16.41
CA THR A 232 -4.88 -9.72 15.65
C THR A 232 -3.46 -9.99 16.13
N PRO A 233 -3.28 -10.31 17.42
CA PRO A 233 -1.97 -10.49 18.00
C PRO A 233 -1.23 -11.63 17.28
N THR A 234 -0.08 -11.32 16.73
CA THR A 234 0.87 -12.32 16.26
C THR A 234 1.78 -12.68 17.41
N ALA A 235 1.87 -13.97 17.75
CA ALA A 235 2.73 -14.41 18.85
C ALA A 235 4.16 -13.84 18.69
N PRO A 236 4.78 -13.33 19.76
CA PRO A 236 6.06 -12.64 19.69
C PRO A 236 7.13 -13.60 19.16
N VAL A 237 7.64 -13.30 17.97
CA VAL A 237 8.88 -13.89 17.46
C VAL A 237 9.94 -12.81 17.62
N PRO A 238 10.80 -12.85 18.66
CA PRO A 238 11.92 -11.93 18.71
C PRO A 238 12.82 -12.23 17.50
N PRO A 239 13.11 -11.24 16.64
CA PRO A 239 14.11 -11.42 15.59
C PRO A 239 15.40 -12.03 16.17
N PRO A 240 16.15 -12.84 15.42
CA PRO A 240 17.44 -13.37 15.88
C PRO A 240 18.36 -12.23 16.40
N GLY A 241 18.35 -11.10 15.70
CA GLY A 241 19.04 -9.88 16.07
C GLY A 241 18.34 -9.01 17.12
N TRP A 242 17.28 -9.44 17.82
CA TRP A 242 16.72 -8.76 19.00
C TRP A 242 17.07 -9.49 20.29
N ARG A 243 17.77 -10.62 20.21
CA ARG A 243 18.26 -11.35 21.39
C ARG A 243 19.22 -10.52 22.23
N TRP A 244 19.97 -9.58 21.63
CA TRP A 244 20.86 -8.68 22.39
C TRP A 244 20.10 -7.66 23.25
N LEU A 245 18.89 -7.24 22.86
CA LEU A 245 18.00 -6.42 23.69
C LEU A 245 17.49 -7.17 24.94
N ARG A 246 17.50 -8.51 24.97
CA ARG A 246 17.18 -9.29 26.18
C ARG A 246 18.37 -9.60 27.07
N GLY A 247 19.60 -9.51 26.55
CA GLY A 247 20.80 -10.00 27.21
C GLY A 247 21.68 -8.92 27.86
N GLY A 248 21.50 -7.65 27.52
CA GLY A 248 22.24 -6.55 28.14
C GLY A 248 21.70 -6.22 29.53
N ALA A 249 22.57 -6.12 30.53
CA ALA A 249 22.23 -5.70 31.91
C ALA A 249 21.61 -4.28 32.01
N SER A 250 21.51 -3.57 30.88
CA SER A 250 20.97 -2.22 30.72
C SER A 250 19.81 -2.15 29.71
N ALA A 251 19.19 -3.28 29.36
CA ALA A 251 18.03 -3.28 28.48
C ALA A 251 16.90 -2.41 29.09
N PRO A 252 16.38 -1.40 28.36
CA PRO A 252 15.27 -0.61 28.85
C PRO A 252 14.08 -1.53 29.14
N SER A 253 13.38 -1.29 30.25
CA SER A 253 12.22 -2.04 30.70
C SER A 253 11.00 -1.74 29.81
N PHE A 254 11.10 -2.01 28.52
CA PHE A 254 10.01 -1.84 27.58
C PHE A 254 9.01 -2.99 27.80
N PRO A 255 7.71 -2.69 28.04
CA PRO A 255 6.70 -3.73 28.23
C PRO A 255 6.63 -4.69 27.03
N LEU A 256 6.57 -6.00 27.29
CA LEU A 256 6.58 -7.04 26.25
C LEU A 256 5.39 -6.95 25.29
N ASP A 257 4.22 -6.57 25.81
CA ASP A 257 2.99 -6.32 25.04
C ASP A 257 3.18 -5.19 24.03
N LYS A 258 3.89 -4.13 24.41
CA LYS A 258 4.22 -3.03 23.49
C LYS A 258 5.25 -3.44 22.44
N LEU A 259 6.14 -4.38 22.77
CA LEU A 259 7.15 -4.90 21.84
C LEU A 259 6.50 -5.61 20.65
N GLU A 260 5.44 -6.39 20.89
CA GLU A 260 4.67 -7.07 19.84
C GLU A 260 4.07 -6.07 18.84
N ILE A 261 3.44 -5.02 19.37
CA ILE A 261 2.84 -3.97 18.53
C ILE A 261 3.92 -3.25 17.71
N LEU A 262 5.07 -2.94 18.31
CA LEU A 262 6.19 -2.33 17.58
C LEU A 262 6.76 -3.25 16.49
N GLN A 263 6.80 -4.58 16.73
CA GLN A 263 7.21 -5.53 15.69
C GLN A 263 6.23 -5.54 14.51
N ASP A 264 4.93 -5.45 14.77
CA ASP A 264 3.93 -5.37 13.71
C ASP A 264 4.03 -4.03 12.96
N ILE A 265 4.22 -2.90 13.64
CA ILE A 265 4.48 -1.60 13.00
C ILE A 265 5.74 -1.66 12.12
N THR A 266 6.83 -2.23 12.64
CA THR A 266 8.09 -2.42 11.89
C THR A 266 7.87 -3.30 10.66
N SER A 267 7.06 -4.35 10.79
CA SER A 267 6.73 -5.23 9.67
C SER A 267 5.93 -4.51 8.58
N ILE A 268 5.05 -3.58 8.96
CA ILE A 268 4.31 -2.72 8.01
C ILE A 268 5.27 -1.77 7.29
N VAL A 269 6.20 -1.14 8.01
CA VAL A 269 7.24 -0.29 7.40
C VAL A 269 8.11 -1.11 6.44
N ALA A 270 8.50 -2.33 6.82
CA ALA A 270 9.25 -3.23 5.95
C ALA A 270 8.46 -3.62 4.68
N ALA A 271 7.18 -3.94 4.84
CA ALA A 271 6.29 -4.21 3.71
C ALA A 271 6.19 -2.99 2.78
N HIS A 272 6.17 -1.78 3.32
CA HIS A 272 6.19 -0.55 2.53
C HIS A 272 7.47 -0.40 1.71
N GLU A 273 8.65 -0.56 2.32
CA GLU A 273 9.94 -0.52 1.62
C GLU A 273 10.01 -1.55 0.48
N ILE A 274 9.56 -2.78 0.76
CA ILE A 274 9.44 -3.87 -0.23
C ILE A 274 8.57 -3.45 -1.42
N THR A 275 7.46 -2.74 -1.16
CA THR A 275 6.56 -2.25 -2.22
C THR A 275 7.09 -1.07 -3.00
N LEU A 276 7.97 -0.24 -2.41
CA LEU A 276 8.46 0.96 -3.07
C LEU A 276 9.68 0.72 -3.96
N ASP A 277 10.65 -0.10 -3.53
CA ASP A 277 12.02 -0.03 -4.05
C ASP A 277 12.43 -1.23 -4.92
N ARG A 278 12.16 -2.46 -4.46
CA ARG A 278 12.88 -3.64 -5.01
C ARG A 278 12.13 -4.47 -6.06
N TYR A 279 10.81 -4.52 -6.00
CA TYR A 279 10.03 -5.53 -6.74
C TYR A 279 9.04 -4.95 -7.73
N PHE A 280 8.73 -3.66 -7.56
CA PHE A 280 7.84 -2.95 -8.46
C PHE A 280 8.70 -2.15 -9.41
N GLN A 281 8.82 -2.63 -10.64
CA GLN A 281 9.40 -1.82 -11.70
C GLN A 281 8.36 -0.77 -12.04
N ARG A 282 8.60 0.40 -11.48
CA ARG A 282 7.82 1.58 -11.79
C ARG A 282 8.16 1.97 -13.22
N TYR A 283 7.27 1.55 -14.12
CA TYR A 283 7.16 1.98 -15.52
C TYR A 283 8.40 1.73 -16.37
N LEU A 284 8.23 0.76 -17.28
CA LEU A 284 9.00 0.65 -18.51
C LEU A 284 9.19 2.03 -19.13
N TYR A 285 10.46 2.36 -19.39
CA TYR A 285 10.95 3.30 -20.38
C TYR A 285 9.88 3.81 -21.35
N SER A 286 9.74 5.14 -21.44
CA SER A 286 9.22 5.73 -22.67
C SER A 286 10.12 5.24 -23.83
N PRO A 287 9.57 4.68 -24.92
CA PRO A 287 10.36 4.29 -26.08
C PRO A 287 11.05 5.55 -26.63
N GLY A 288 12.35 5.71 -26.37
CA GLY A 288 13.10 6.91 -26.75
C GLY A 288 14.29 7.27 -25.86
N ASP A 289 14.34 6.79 -24.60
CA ASP A 289 15.50 6.99 -23.71
C ASP A 289 16.49 5.81 -23.78
N GLU A 290 16.93 5.43 -24.98
CA GLU A 290 17.81 4.27 -25.21
C GLU A 290 19.26 4.49 -24.73
N ASP A 291 19.67 5.73 -24.43
CA ASP A 291 21.10 6.07 -24.40
C ASP A 291 21.79 6.07 -23.02
N LEU A 292 21.09 5.92 -21.88
CA LEU A 292 21.71 6.21 -20.57
C LEU A 292 21.51 5.22 -19.41
N CYS A 293 20.90 4.04 -19.59
CA CYS A 293 20.96 3.03 -18.53
C CYS A 293 21.38 1.66 -19.04
N GLU A 294 22.34 1.09 -18.32
CA GLU A 294 22.86 -0.27 -18.43
C GLU A 294 21.79 -1.26 -18.91
N GLU A 295 21.98 -1.80 -20.11
CA GLU A 295 21.13 -2.78 -20.80
C GLU A 295 20.88 -4.09 -20.01
N ASP A 296 21.50 -4.27 -18.84
CA ASP A 296 21.48 -5.50 -18.03
C ASP A 296 20.41 -5.52 -16.90
N ARG A 297 19.60 -4.46 -16.71
CA ARG A 297 18.67 -4.37 -15.56
C ARG A 297 17.17 -4.47 -15.87
N ILE A 298 16.78 -4.77 -17.11
CA ILE A 298 15.37 -5.02 -17.44
C ILE A 298 15.14 -6.54 -17.38
N PRO A 299 14.68 -7.12 -16.26
CA PRO A 299 14.30 -8.51 -16.26
C PRO A 299 13.17 -8.73 -17.28
N PRO A 300 13.13 -9.93 -17.87
CA PRO A 300 12.23 -10.21 -18.97
C PRO A 300 10.77 -9.99 -18.55
N PRO A 301 9.90 -9.57 -19.49
CA PRO A 301 8.47 -9.50 -19.24
C PRO A 301 7.94 -10.86 -18.75
N PHE A 302 6.80 -10.84 -18.04
CA PHE A 302 6.20 -12.03 -17.47
C PHE A 302 6.13 -13.19 -18.49
N PRO A 303 6.67 -14.38 -18.17
CA PRO A 303 6.42 -15.53 -19.00
C PRO A 303 4.93 -15.90 -18.89
N GLY A 304 4.19 -15.76 -19.99
CA GLY A 304 2.81 -16.22 -20.11
C GLY A 304 1.74 -15.22 -19.69
N ALA A 305 0.67 -15.71 -19.07
CA ALA A 305 -0.51 -14.91 -18.74
C ALA A 305 -0.24 -13.96 -17.56
N VAL A 306 -0.84 -12.77 -17.63
CA VAL A 306 -0.71 -11.70 -16.63
C VAL A 306 -2.06 -11.42 -15.99
N ARG A 307 -2.06 -11.30 -14.66
CA ARG A 307 -3.21 -10.80 -13.89
C ARG A 307 -3.02 -9.33 -13.59
N LYS A 308 -4.12 -8.60 -13.62
CA LYS A 308 -4.19 -7.17 -13.35
C LYS A 308 -4.96 -6.96 -12.05
N ILE A 309 -4.30 -6.38 -11.06
CA ILE A 309 -4.82 -6.27 -9.71
C ILE A 309 -4.86 -4.79 -9.34
N PRO A 310 -6.05 -4.21 -9.15
CA PRO A 310 -6.16 -2.83 -8.75
C PRO A 310 -5.78 -2.64 -7.27
N ALA A 311 -5.01 -1.61 -6.96
CA ALA A 311 -4.63 -1.26 -5.58
C ALA A 311 -4.27 0.22 -5.46
N VAL A 312 -4.14 0.73 -4.23
CA VAL A 312 -3.43 1.98 -3.96
C VAL A 312 -2.20 1.65 -3.12
N MET A 313 -1.02 1.98 -3.63
CA MET A 313 0.22 1.82 -2.89
C MET A 313 0.42 2.96 -1.90
N PHE A 314 0.79 2.63 -0.66
CA PHE A 314 1.19 3.61 0.34
C PHE A 314 2.44 4.36 -0.14
N GLY A 315 2.45 5.68 0.00
CA GLY A 315 3.52 6.55 -0.51
C GLY A 315 3.31 7.04 -1.95
N ILE A 316 2.52 6.32 -2.76
CA ILE A 316 2.12 6.74 -4.11
C ILE A 316 0.76 7.44 -4.08
N PHE A 317 -0.15 6.93 -3.23
CA PHE A 317 -1.46 7.55 -2.94
C PHE A 317 -2.36 7.77 -4.15
N ARG A 318 -2.16 7.01 -5.23
CA ARG A 318 -3.03 6.99 -6.42
C ARG A 318 -3.49 5.56 -6.75
N PRO A 319 -4.70 5.37 -7.31
CA PRO A 319 -5.15 4.08 -7.81
C PRO A 319 -4.29 3.61 -8.99
N GLU A 320 -3.73 2.41 -8.84
CA GLU A 320 -2.93 1.75 -9.86
C GLU A 320 -3.47 0.35 -10.17
N GLU A 321 -3.18 -0.14 -11.37
CA GLU A 321 -3.32 -1.51 -11.79
C GLU A 321 -1.94 -2.18 -11.76
N ILE A 322 -1.79 -3.18 -10.91
CA ILE A 322 -0.55 -3.94 -10.75
C ILE A 322 -0.65 -5.18 -11.64
N SER A 323 0.30 -5.31 -12.56
CA SER A 323 0.49 -6.50 -13.39
C SER A 323 1.35 -7.51 -12.65
N VAL A 324 0.85 -8.73 -12.48
CA VAL A 324 1.53 -9.85 -11.82
C VAL A 324 1.42 -11.11 -12.68
N PRO A 325 2.34 -12.08 -12.59
CA PRO A 325 2.23 -13.31 -13.36
C PRO A 325 1.04 -14.15 -12.88
N ASP A 326 0.42 -14.92 -13.78
CA ASP A 326 -0.68 -15.83 -13.42
C ASP A 326 -0.24 -16.93 -12.43
N ARG A 327 1.03 -17.34 -12.50
CA ARG A 327 1.63 -18.31 -11.59
C ARG A 327 2.60 -17.61 -10.63
N VAL A 328 2.40 -17.81 -9.34
CA VAL A 328 3.24 -17.22 -8.27
C VAL A 328 4.73 -17.57 -8.46
N ALA A 329 5.06 -18.79 -8.88
CA ALA A 329 6.45 -19.23 -9.06
C ALA A 329 7.24 -18.38 -10.08
N ASP A 330 6.54 -17.81 -11.07
CA ASP A 330 7.14 -16.99 -12.13
C ASP A 330 7.49 -15.58 -11.62
N ALA A 331 6.90 -15.13 -10.50
CA ALA A 331 7.15 -13.81 -9.90
C ALA A 331 8.62 -13.59 -9.58
N SER A 332 9.34 -14.65 -9.23
CA SER A 332 10.75 -14.59 -8.84
C SER A 332 11.74 -14.25 -9.96
N ARG A 333 11.26 -14.05 -11.20
CA ARG A 333 12.09 -13.79 -12.39
C ARG A 333 11.70 -12.50 -13.13
N CYS A 334 10.77 -11.74 -12.58
CA CYS A 334 10.20 -10.56 -13.22
C CYS A 334 9.95 -9.46 -12.19
N TYR A 335 9.77 -8.23 -12.65
CA TYR A 335 9.23 -7.17 -11.79
C TYR A 335 7.72 -7.06 -11.93
N LEU A 336 7.07 -6.60 -10.86
CA LEU A 336 5.66 -6.22 -10.90
C LEU A 336 5.55 -4.85 -11.57
N VAL A 337 4.69 -4.72 -12.57
CA VAL A 337 4.53 -3.47 -13.32
C VAL A 337 3.28 -2.78 -12.84
N THR A 338 3.39 -1.57 -12.29
CA THR A 338 2.22 -0.77 -11.93
C THR A 338 1.81 0.14 -13.08
N ARG A 339 0.52 0.46 -13.20
CA ARG A 339 -0.04 1.44 -14.15
C ARG A 339 -1.07 2.35 -13.48
N PRO A 340 -1.06 3.69 -13.63
CA PRO A 340 -2.10 4.49 -13.02
C PRO A 340 -3.41 4.13 -13.70
N LEU A 341 -4.47 3.98 -12.92
CA LEU A 341 -5.76 3.69 -13.51
C LEU A 341 -6.21 4.88 -14.35
N PRO A 342 -6.63 4.67 -15.61
CA PRO A 342 -7.09 5.76 -16.45
C PRO A 342 -8.28 6.43 -15.75
N PRO A 343 -8.40 7.76 -15.81
CA PRO A 343 -9.57 8.44 -15.29
C PRO A 343 -10.80 7.83 -15.96
N LYS A 344 -11.82 7.48 -15.15
CA LYS A 344 -13.12 7.07 -15.71
C LYS A 344 -13.53 8.18 -16.68
N LYS A 345 -13.70 7.86 -17.96
CA LYS A 345 -14.35 8.76 -18.90
C LYS A 345 -15.70 9.10 -18.26
N LYS A 346 -15.86 10.33 -17.77
CA LYS A 346 -17.16 10.77 -17.29
C LYS A 346 -18.10 10.60 -18.47
N ASP A 347 -19.13 9.79 -18.30
CA ASP A 347 -20.27 9.86 -19.20
C ASP A 347 -20.71 11.33 -19.21
N LYS A 348 -20.89 11.90 -20.40
CA LYS A 348 -21.09 13.35 -20.63
C LYS A 348 -22.24 13.99 -19.83
N LYS A 349 -22.97 13.23 -19.01
CA LYS A 349 -24.12 13.67 -18.23
C LYS A 349 -23.80 14.23 -16.84
N ASP A 350 -22.63 13.92 -16.27
CA ASP A 350 -22.34 14.25 -14.84
C ASP A 350 -21.20 15.27 -14.65
N VAL A 351 -20.94 16.13 -15.64
CA VAL A 351 -20.06 17.29 -15.45
C VAL A 351 -20.95 18.48 -15.10
N PRO A 352 -20.83 19.06 -13.88
CA PRO A 352 -21.41 20.36 -13.60
C PRO A 352 -20.85 21.36 -14.62
N GLN A 353 -21.75 22.00 -15.34
CA GLN A 353 -21.50 22.87 -16.48
C GLN A 353 -20.90 24.23 -16.04
N SER A 354 -19.84 24.21 -15.22
CA SER A 354 -19.28 25.42 -14.58
C SER A 354 -17.79 25.68 -14.85
N CYS A 355 -17.20 25.04 -15.86
CA CYS A 355 -15.84 25.36 -16.32
C CYS A 355 -15.83 26.04 -17.70
N ASP A 356 -16.89 26.77 -18.05
CA ASP A 356 -16.91 27.68 -19.20
C ASP A 356 -16.46 29.08 -18.74
N ILE A 357 -15.20 29.23 -18.34
CA ILE A 357 -14.58 30.55 -18.20
C ILE A 357 -13.21 30.50 -18.88
N LEU A 358 -13.05 31.40 -19.87
CA LEU A 358 -11.88 31.68 -20.72
C LEU A 358 -11.86 31.02 -22.12
N ASP A 359 -12.87 31.34 -22.93
CA ASP A 359 -12.73 31.40 -24.39
C ASP A 359 -12.74 32.88 -24.84
N SER A 360 -11.56 33.49 -24.92
CA SER A 360 -11.33 34.66 -25.77
C SER A 360 -9.84 34.97 -25.92
N SER A 361 -9.12 34.17 -26.71
CA SER A 361 -8.15 34.68 -27.69
C SER A 361 -7.64 33.52 -28.55
N GLY A 362 -7.86 33.66 -29.87
CA GLY A 362 -7.56 32.63 -30.84
C GLY A 362 -6.07 32.32 -30.94
N GLY A 363 -5.74 31.06 -30.66
CA GLY A 363 -4.49 30.42 -31.01
C GLY A 363 -4.74 28.92 -31.08
N THR A 364 -4.70 28.35 -32.28
CA THR A 364 -4.84 26.91 -32.56
C THR A 364 -3.64 26.11 -32.06
N GLU A 365 -3.43 26.09 -30.76
CA GLU A 365 -2.80 24.95 -30.08
C GLU A 365 -3.93 24.19 -29.41
N ALA A 366 -4.07 22.90 -29.73
CA ALA A 366 -5.11 22.03 -29.18
C ALA A 366 -5.20 22.26 -27.67
N ALA A 367 -6.36 22.72 -27.19
CA ALA A 367 -6.65 22.88 -25.77
C ALA A 367 -6.42 21.52 -25.10
N ALA A 368 -5.20 21.31 -24.60
CA ALA A 368 -4.81 20.09 -23.92
C ALA A 368 -5.73 19.98 -22.72
N ALA A 369 -6.60 18.97 -22.74
CA ALA A 369 -7.56 18.73 -21.67
C ALA A 369 -6.84 18.86 -20.32
N ALA A 370 -7.41 19.63 -19.40
CA ALA A 370 -6.81 19.85 -18.10
C ALA A 370 -6.41 18.49 -17.50
N PRO A 371 -5.16 18.33 -17.04
CA PRO A 371 -4.66 17.05 -16.60
C PRO A 371 -5.50 16.53 -15.43
N SER A 372 -5.80 15.24 -15.48
CA SER A 372 -6.60 14.58 -14.45
C SER A 372 -5.90 14.68 -13.10
N PRO A 373 -6.59 15.08 -12.01
CA PRO A 373 -6.02 15.05 -10.66
C PRO A 373 -5.47 13.68 -10.25
N TRP A 374 -6.01 12.60 -10.83
CA TRP A 374 -5.52 11.23 -10.63
C TRP A 374 -4.12 10.95 -11.19
N ALA A 375 -3.63 11.79 -12.10
CA ALA A 375 -2.29 11.67 -12.65
C ALA A 375 -1.23 12.26 -11.72
N ALA A 376 -1.63 12.90 -10.61
CA ALA A 376 -0.70 13.51 -9.68
C ALA A 376 0.30 12.50 -9.11
N ASP A 377 1.58 12.83 -9.25
CA ASP A 377 2.66 12.12 -8.58
C ASP A 377 2.87 12.75 -7.19
N VAL A 378 2.16 12.20 -6.22
CA VAL A 378 2.22 12.69 -4.84
C VAL A 378 3.65 12.58 -4.30
N THR A 379 4.37 11.50 -4.62
CA THR A 379 5.75 11.30 -4.16
C THR A 379 6.64 12.46 -4.63
N LYS A 380 6.59 12.83 -5.91
CA LYS A 380 7.39 13.95 -6.45
C LYS A 380 7.02 15.29 -5.85
N VAL A 381 5.73 15.52 -5.63
CA VAL A 381 5.26 16.76 -4.98
C VAL A 381 5.82 16.85 -3.56
N LEU A 382 5.80 15.74 -2.82
CA LEU A 382 6.36 15.66 -1.48
C LEU A 382 7.89 15.84 -1.48
N ASP A 383 8.61 15.20 -2.40
CA ASP A 383 10.06 15.38 -2.58
C ASP A 383 10.43 16.85 -2.89
N LEU A 384 9.62 17.53 -3.70
CA LEU A 384 9.83 18.94 -4.05
C LEU A 384 9.65 19.84 -2.82
N LEU A 385 8.62 19.57 -2.01
CA LEU A 385 8.38 20.32 -0.78
C LEU A 385 9.48 20.10 0.26
N ASP A 386 10.01 18.88 0.37
CA ASP A 386 11.15 18.57 1.24
C ASP A 386 12.41 19.34 0.83
N GLN A 387 12.58 19.63 -0.47
CA GLN A 387 13.70 20.46 -0.98
C GLN A 387 13.51 21.97 -0.72
N ARG A 388 12.34 22.41 -0.25
CA ARG A 388 12.02 23.83 -0.01
C ARG A 388 11.57 24.08 1.42
N PRO A 389 12.39 23.85 2.45
CA PRO A 389 12.00 24.11 3.84
C PRO A 389 11.71 25.60 4.09
N ARG A 390 10.74 25.95 4.95
CA ARG A 390 10.53 27.31 5.48
C ARG A 390 11.65 27.69 6.43
N ARG A 391 12.14 26.72 7.21
CA ARG A 391 13.32 26.91 8.07
C ARG A 391 14.54 26.90 7.18
N GLY A 392 14.97 28.06 6.70
CA GLY A 392 16.15 28.17 5.84
C GLY A 392 17.33 27.34 6.36
N GLY A 393 18.03 26.63 5.46
CA GLY A 393 19.10 25.70 5.78
C GLY A 393 19.15 24.55 4.78
N PRO A 394 20.28 23.83 4.65
CA PRO A 394 20.36 22.66 3.80
C PRO A 394 19.46 21.53 4.35
N ALA A 395 18.71 20.85 3.48
CA ALA A 395 17.75 19.81 3.84
C ALA A 395 18.33 18.70 4.75
N TRP A 396 19.63 18.44 4.65
CA TRP A 396 20.37 17.47 5.46
C TRP A 396 20.47 17.81 6.96
N GLN A 397 20.17 19.05 7.37
CA GLN A 397 20.22 19.44 8.79
C GLN A 397 19.01 18.97 9.60
N TRP A 398 17.95 18.52 8.95
CA TRP A 398 16.72 18.07 9.59
C TRP A 398 16.24 16.80 8.90
N PRO A 399 16.79 15.62 9.22
CA PRO A 399 16.37 14.37 8.61
C PRO A 399 14.94 14.05 9.07
N LEU A 400 13.97 14.58 8.33
CA LEU A 400 12.58 14.21 8.45
C LEU A 400 12.42 12.85 7.79
N PRO A 401 11.58 11.96 8.34
CA PRO A 401 11.23 10.75 7.62
C PRO A 401 10.65 11.13 6.26
N PRO A 402 10.93 10.32 5.22
CA PRO A 402 10.29 10.43 3.92
C PRO A 402 8.79 10.70 4.12
N PRO A 403 8.17 11.58 3.34
CA PRO A 403 6.84 12.09 3.67
C PRO A 403 5.77 11.01 3.87
N ALA A 404 5.86 9.90 3.13
CA ALA A 404 5.01 8.72 3.33
C ALA A 404 5.13 8.12 4.74
N LEU A 405 6.33 8.10 5.33
CA LEU A 405 6.62 7.53 6.64
C LEU A 405 6.21 8.43 7.81
N ARG A 406 5.78 9.67 7.57
CA ARG A 406 5.30 10.58 8.64
C ARG A 406 4.05 10.07 9.33
N PHE A 407 3.21 9.32 8.64
CA PHE A 407 2.10 8.61 9.28
C PHE A 407 2.61 7.66 10.38
N PHE A 408 3.68 6.92 10.13
CA PHE A 408 4.27 6.04 11.14
C PHE A 408 4.97 6.82 12.25
N GLN A 409 5.63 7.94 11.94
CA GLN A 409 6.17 8.84 12.96
C GLN A 409 5.06 9.36 13.88
N PHE A 410 3.93 9.79 13.32
CA PHE A 410 2.75 10.20 14.07
C PHE A 410 2.20 9.07 14.94
N LEU A 411 2.05 7.87 14.36
CA LEU A 411 1.57 6.67 15.06
C LEU A 411 2.45 6.33 16.26
N LEU A 412 3.77 6.32 16.06
CA LEU A 412 4.77 5.99 17.08
C LEU A 412 4.79 7.04 18.20
N ARG A 413 4.77 8.32 17.84
CA ARG A 413 4.75 9.41 18.82
C ARG A 413 3.46 9.40 19.64
N LYS A 414 2.32 9.20 18.98
CA LYS A 414 0.99 9.18 19.61
C LYS A 414 0.83 8.07 20.64
N ASN A 415 1.26 6.85 20.32
CA ASN A 415 0.96 5.67 21.13
C ASN A 415 2.13 5.25 22.04
N PHE A 416 3.36 5.62 21.68
CA PHE A 416 4.56 5.16 22.37
C PHE A 416 5.50 6.29 22.79
N ASN A 417 5.23 7.55 22.43
CA ASN A 417 6.16 8.66 22.58
C ASN A 417 7.54 8.38 21.92
N LEU A 418 7.53 7.64 20.81
CA LEU A 418 8.74 7.29 20.05
C LEU A 418 8.83 8.13 18.77
N VAL A 419 10.06 8.37 18.34
CA VAL A 419 10.38 8.96 17.02
C VAL A 419 11.38 8.06 16.28
N PHE A 420 11.44 8.21 14.96
CA PHE A 420 12.50 7.57 14.19
C PHE A 420 13.86 8.15 14.57
N ASN A 421 14.89 7.30 14.54
CA ASN A 421 16.27 7.77 14.66
C ASN A 421 16.58 8.72 13.49
N GLU A 422 17.14 9.90 13.77
CA GLU A 422 17.52 10.89 12.75
C GLU A 422 18.44 10.28 11.67
N ARG A 423 19.32 9.38 12.08
CA ARG A 423 20.26 8.73 11.16
C ARG A 423 19.62 7.67 10.29
N LEU A 424 18.41 7.20 10.63
CA LEU A 424 17.74 6.11 9.91
C LEU A 424 17.61 6.38 8.41
N PHE A 425 17.49 7.66 8.04
CA PHE A 425 17.28 8.11 6.66
C PHE A 425 18.56 8.68 6.01
N ASP A 426 19.71 8.57 6.68
CA ASP A 426 20.99 8.94 6.08
C ASP A 426 21.33 7.96 4.97
N ARG A 427 21.68 8.49 3.79
CA ARG A 427 21.98 7.72 2.56
C ARG A 427 23.11 6.69 2.73
N ASP A 428 23.94 6.85 3.75
CA ASP A 428 25.14 6.04 3.99
C ASP A 428 24.89 4.84 4.91
N ILE A 429 23.70 4.67 5.47
CA ILE A 429 23.38 3.49 6.28
C ILE A 429 23.12 2.29 5.36
N ASN A 430 23.90 1.22 5.56
CA ASN A 430 23.64 -0.08 4.95
C ASN A 430 22.20 -0.51 5.28
N GLN A 431 21.37 -0.78 4.27
CA GLN A 431 19.93 -1.10 4.40
C GLN A 431 19.56 -2.21 5.42
N LEU A 432 20.53 -3.02 5.87
CA LEU A 432 20.34 -4.00 6.95
C LEU A 432 20.20 -3.34 8.33
N ASP A 433 20.92 -2.25 8.59
CA ASP A 433 20.84 -1.51 9.86
C ASP A 433 19.51 -0.77 10.00
N PHE A 434 18.83 -0.51 8.87
CA PHE A 434 17.51 0.13 8.83
C PHE A 434 16.47 -0.65 9.66
N TYR A 435 16.45 -1.97 9.60
CA TYR A 435 15.45 -2.77 10.32
C TYR A 435 15.76 -2.97 11.80
N PHE A 436 17.04 -2.88 12.19
CA PHE A 436 17.49 -3.16 13.56
C PHE A 436 17.67 -1.90 14.42
N ASN A 437 17.95 -0.74 13.80
CA ASN A 437 18.22 0.52 14.49
C ASN A 437 17.12 1.59 14.31
N ALA A 438 16.04 1.30 13.58
CA ALA A 438 15.02 2.30 13.21
C ALA A 438 14.26 2.95 14.38
N LEU A 439 14.10 2.21 15.47
CA LEU A 439 13.36 2.64 16.63
C LEU A 439 14.35 2.71 17.78
N MET A 440 14.10 3.59 18.75
CA MET A 440 14.82 3.75 20.03
C MET A 440 15.67 5.03 20.15
N HIS A 441 14.97 6.17 20.25
CA HIS A 441 15.32 7.19 21.23
C HIS A 441 14.02 7.69 21.91
N GLU A 442 14.07 7.83 23.25
CA GLU A 442 13.01 8.49 24.05
C GLU A 442 13.05 10.01 23.89
#